data_AF-A0A2G9UVE8-F1
#
_entry.id   AF-A0A2G9UVE8-F1
#
_cell.length_a   1.000
_cell.length_b   1.000
_cell.length_c   1.000
_cell.angle_alpha   90.00
_cell.angle_beta   90.00
_cell.angle_gamma   90.00
#
_symmetry.space_group_name_H-M   'P 1'
#
loop_
_entity.id
_entity.type
_entity.pdbx_description
1 polymer ?
#
loop_
_entity_poly.entity_id
_entity_poly.type
_entity_poly.pdbx_seq_one_letter_code
_entity_poly.pdbx_strand_id
1 'polypeptide(L)'
;MDSNAHEQLVSFILLQLLAALKMLQSDGVESLSTNFKEFLLSYRFSPDSQAELWEFPRLIFLPETLGAEIESGGDELVGLCRYAMRALCTLLHHRMDGKTPPIRLRSRYSRALLACANILQEDKSSSLTKAKNVLETSLWASEQCRTDIEARIWLDMARAECVDALLRQLVCEPGCHLGARERYRVEFLLSATPRSLIESQSAIRSANI
;
A
#
# COMPACT_ATOMS: atom_id res chain seq x y z
N MET A 1 -10.17 16.47 -7.29
CA MET A 1 -8.97 15.63 -7.48
C MET A 1 -9.24 14.70 -8.65
N ASP A 2 -8.31 14.55 -9.59
CA ASP A 2 -8.41 13.54 -10.66
C ASP A 2 -8.58 12.14 -10.05
N SER A 3 -9.45 11.30 -10.63
CA SER A 3 -9.70 9.93 -10.15
C SER A 3 -8.41 9.11 -10.12
N ASN A 4 -7.51 9.32 -11.09
CA ASN A 4 -6.21 8.67 -11.11
C ASN A 4 -5.30 9.12 -9.95
N ALA A 5 -5.21 10.43 -9.68
CA ALA A 5 -4.40 10.96 -8.58
C ALA A 5 -4.95 10.54 -7.20
N HIS A 6 -6.27 10.57 -7.03
CA HIS A 6 -6.92 10.12 -5.81
C HIS A 6 -6.70 8.62 -5.56
N GLU A 7 -6.96 7.76 -6.54
CA GLU A 7 -6.77 6.32 -6.36
C GLU A 7 -5.29 5.94 -6.21
N GLN A 8 -4.36 6.69 -6.80
CA GLN A 8 -2.92 6.55 -6.55
C GLN A 8 -2.59 6.84 -5.08
N LEU A 9 -3.14 7.94 -4.55
CA LEU A 9 -2.96 8.33 -3.16
C LEU A 9 -3.52 7.26 -2.21
N VAL A 10 -4.75 6.79 -2.46
CA VAL A 10 -5.38 5.70 -1.69
C VAL A 10 -4.53 4.43 -1.73
N SER A 11 -4.06 4.03 -2.91
CA SER A 11 -3.19 2.85 -3.07
C SER A 11 -1.92 2.98 -2.24
N PHE A 12 -1.30 4.16 -2.21
CA PHE A 12 -0.09 4.38 -1.43
C PHE A 12 -0.33 4.43 0.08
N ILE A 13 -1.42 5.05 0.54
CA ILE A 13 -1.80 5.04 1.96
C ILE A 13 -2.07 3.60 2.42
N LEU A 14 -2.86 2.86 1.64
CA LEU A 14 -3.23 1.49 1.97
C LEU A 14 -2.01 0.56 1.93
N LEU A 15 -1.07 0.78 1.00
CA LEU A 15 0.19 0.06 0.98
C LEU A 15 0.98 0.25 2.29
N GLN A 16 1.09 1.48 2.79
CA GLN A 16 1.76 1.75 4.07
C GLN A 16 1.06 1.03 5.22
N LEU A 17 -0.28 1.05 5.23
CA LEU A 17 -1.07 0.34 6.23
C LEU A 17 -0.83 -1.16 6.17
N LEU A 18 -0.88 -1.78 4.99
CA LEU A 18 -0.65 -3.22 4.83
C LEU A 18 0.76 -3.63 5.26
N ALA A 19 1.77 -2.80 4.99
CA ALA A 19 3.13 -3.04 5.48
C ALA A 19 3.18 -3.01 7.02
N ALA A 20 2.55 -2.00 7.65
CA ALA A 20 2.49 -1.91 9.10
C ALA A 20 1.70 -3.07 9.74
N LEU A 21 0.53 -3.42 9.20
CA LEU A 21 -0.27 -4.55 9.67
C LEU A 21 0.48 -5.88 9.55
N LYS A 22 1.31 -6.07 8.53
CA LYS A 22 2.17 -7.25 8.41
C LYS A 22 3.23 -7.32 9.50
N MET A 23 3.83 -6.18 9.87
CA MET A 23 4.78 -6.13 10.99
C MET A 23 4.07 -6.47 12.30
N LEU A 24 2.89 -5.90 12.54
CA LEU A 24 2.08 -6.23 13.71
C LEU A 24 1.67 -7.70 13.73
N GLN A 25 1.32 -8.28 12.58
CA GLN A 25 1.02 -9.70 12.45
C GLN A 25 2.23 -10.58 12.83
N SER A 26 3.45 -10.21 12.41
CA SER A 26 4.66 -10.94 12.81
C SER A 26 4.97 -10.81 14.30
N ASP A 27 4.55 -9.72 14.93
CA ASP A 27 4.67 -9.48 16.37
C ASP A 27 3.54 -10.14 17.19
N GLY A 28 2.63 -10.87 16.53
CA GLY A 28 1.55 -11.62 17.19
C GLY A 28 0.26 -10.83 17.41
N VAL A 29 0.12 -9.64 16.82
CA VAL A 29 -1.14 -8.88 16.88
C VAL A 29 -2.15 -9.50 15.94
N GLU A 30 -3.32 -9.87 16.48
CA GLU A 30 -4.39 -10.50 15.69
C GLU A 30 -5.54 -9.54 15.36
N SER A 31 -5.77 -8.53 16.19
CA SER A 31 -6.89 -7.60 16.04
C SER A 31 -6.55 -6.18 16.51
N LEU A 32 -7.28 -5.21 15.98
CA LEU A 32 -7.12 -3.77 16.24
C LEU A 32 -8.48 -3.09 16.38
N SER A 33 -8.51 -1.86 16.91
CA SER A 33 -9.74 -1.10 17.10
C SER A 33 -10.39 -0.68 15.78
N THR A 34 -11.71 -0.69 15.72
CA THR A 34 -12.47 -0.24 14.54
C THR A 34 -12.36 1.24 14.20
N ASN A 35 -11.77 2.07 15.08
CA ASN A 35 -11.72 3.54 14.98
C ASN A 35 -10.40 4.11 14.42
N PHE A 36 -9.44 3.26 14.03
CA PHE A 36 -8.13 3.64 13.49
C PHE A 36 -7.21 4.43 14.43
N LYS A 37 -7.43 4.41 15.75
CA LYS A 37 -6.59 5.14 16.73
C LYS A 37 -5.10 4.79 16.67
N GLU A 38 -4.76 3.62 16.15
CA GLU A 38 -3.39 3.12 16.05
C GLU A 38 -2.56 3.80 14.97
N PHE A 39 -3.19 4.55 14.06
CA PHE A 39 -2.47 5.20 12.97
C PHE A 39 -2.87 6.66 12.77
N LEU A 40 -1.86 7.49 12.54
CA LEU A 40 -2.02 8.89 12.16
C LEU A 40 -1.51 9.11 10.74
N LEU A 41 -2.32 9.77 9.92
CA LEU A 41 -1.91 10.23 8.60
C LEU A 41 -1.34 11.65 8.69
N SER A 42 -0.05 11.79 8.39
CA SER A 42 0.65 13.07 8.35
C SER A 42 0.87 13.51 6.91
N TYR A 43 0.43 14.73 6.60
CA TYR A 43 0.69 15.42 5.34
C TYR A 43 1.77 16.47 5.58
N ARG A 44 2.77 16.53 4.71
CA ARG A 44 3.73 17.62 4.69
C ARG A 44 3.27 18.68 3.71
N PHE A 45 3.09 19.90 4.22
CA PHE A 45 2.87 21.08 3.41
C PHE A 45 4.12 21.94 3.49
N SER A 46 4.75 22.18 2.35
CA SER A 46 5.90 23.09 2.24
C SER A 46 5.44 24.32 1.45
N PRO A 47 5.28 25.49 2.08
CA PRO A 47 4.77 26.70 1.43
C PRO A 47 5.79 27.37 0.47
N ASP A 48 7.06 26.96 0.52
CA ASP A 48 8.15 27.60 -0.25
C ASP A 48 8.66 26.75 -1.45
N SER A 49 8.08 25.57 -1.68
CA SER A 49 8.46 24.75 -2.83
C SER A 49 7.31 24.71 -3.84
N GLN A 50 7.55 25.18 -5.07
CA GLN A 50 6.63 24.88 -6.20
C GLN A 50 6.45 23.36 -6.46
N ALA A 51 7.14 22.51 -5.68
CA ALA A 51 6.90 21.08 -5.53
C ALA A 51 5.74 20.75 -4.55
N GLU A 52 4.88 21.72 -4.24
CA GLU A 52 3.68 21.73 -3.38
C GLU A 52 2.65 20.58 -3.58
N LEU A 53 2.88 19.66 -4.53
CA LEU A 53 1.90 18.66 -4.94
C LEU A 53 2.39 17.20 -4.90
N TRP A 54 3.64 16.93 -4.50
CA TRP A 54 4.25 15.61 -4.76
C TRP A 54 4.71 14.81 -3.53
N GLU A 55 4.63 15.36 -2.30
CA GLU A 55 4.94 14.55 -1.12
C GLU A 55 3.73 13.67 -0.73
N PHE A 56 3.91 12.37 -0.86
CA PHE A 56 2.91 11.40 -0.42
C PHE A 56 2.80 11.40 1.12
N PRO A 57 1.58 11.26 1.67
CA PRO A 57 1.35 11.25 3.11
C PRO A 57 2.09 10.09 3.76
N ARG A 58 2.46 10.29 5.03
CA ARG A 58 3.09 9.26 5.86
C ARG A 58 2.08 8.70 6.84
N LEU A 59 2.00 7.39 6.91
CA LEU A 59 1.29 6.69 7.96
C LEU A 59 2.23 6.49 9.15
N ILE A 60 1.83 6.99 10.32
CA ILE A 60 2.58 6.90 11.56
C ILE A 60 1.83 5.94 12.48
N PHE A 61 2.51 4.90 12.95
CA PHE A 61 1.95 3.98 13.95
C PHE A 61 2.15 4.54 15.37
N LEU A 62 1.11 4.42 16.20
CA LEU A 62 1.07 4.90 17.58
C LEU A 62 1.01 3.71 18.54
N PRO A 63 2.16 3.13 18.95
CA PRO A 63 2.20 1.89 19.72
C PRO A 63 1.49 2.00 21.07
N GLU A 64 1.46 3.18 21.68
CA GLU A 64 0.83 3.44 22.98
C GLU A 64 -0.70 3.26 22.95
N THR A 65 -1.30 3.33 21.76
CA THR A 65 -2.74 3.16 21.58
C THR A 65 -3.15 1.71 21.39
N LEU A 66 -2.18 0.80 21.17
CA LEU A 66 -2.42 -0.62 21.00
C LEU A 66 -2.94 -1.22 22.31
N GLY A 67 -4.16 -1.77 22.27
CA GLY A 67 -4.80 -2.34 23.47
C GLY A 67 -5.25 -1.30 24.51
N ALA A 68 -5.04 0.00 24.27
CA ALA A 68 -5.56 1.05 25.13
C ALA A 68 -7.09 1.10 25.00
N GLU A 69 -7.83 0.82 26.06
CA GLU A 69 -9.28 1.05 26.08
C GLU A 69 -9.52 2.56 26.07
N ILE A 70 -10.21 3.07 25.04
CA ILE A 70 -10.73 4.43 25.11
C ILE A 70 -11.89 4.35 26.12
N GLU A 71 -11.86 5.20 27.15
CA GLU A 71 -12.82 5.24 28.27
C GLU A 71 -14.30 5.45 27.87
N SER A 72 -14.62 5.44 26.57
CA SER A 72 -15.96 5.65 26.02
C SER A 72 -16.37 4.50 25.09
N GLY A 73 -16.79 3.39 25.69
CA GLY A 73 -17.50 2.30 25.01
C GLY A 73 -16.57 1.33 24.30
N GLY A 74 -16.56 0.06 24.74
CA GLY A 74 -15.66 -0.99 24.27
C GLY A 74 -15.45 -0.95 22.76
N ASP A 75 -14.23 -0.58 22.36
CA ASP A 75 -13.84 -0.55 20.96
C ASP A 75 -14.02 -1.95 20.38
N GLU A 76 -14.97 -2.11 19.46
CA GLU A 76 -15.14 -3.37 18.73
C GLU A 76 -13.82 -3.66 18.00
N LEU A 77 -13.21 -4.80 18.33
CA LEU A 77 -11.96 -5.25 17.71
C LEU A 77 -12.25 -5.99 16.41
N VAL A 78 -11.39 -5.79 15.41
CA VAL A 78 -11.47 -6.49 14.13
C VAL A 78 -10.12 -7.06 13.72
N GLY A 79 -10.16 -8.22 13.05
CA GLY A 79 -8.97 -8.82 12.47
C GLY A 79 -8.29 -7.91 11.44
N LEU A 80 -6.98 -8.10 11.23
CA LEU A 80 -6.14 -7.20 10.43
C LEU A 80 -6.61 -7.02 8.97
N CYS A 81 -7.09 -8.08 8.30
CA CYS A 81 -7.61 -7.96 6.94
C CYS A 81 -8.87 -7.10 6.89
N ARG A 82 -9.78 -7.29 7.86
CA ARG A 82 -10.99 -6.48 8.01
C ARG A 82 -10.64 -5.04 8.37
N TYR A 83 -9.63 -4.80 9.19
CA TYR A 83 -9.11 -3.47 9.48
C TYR A 83 -8.63 -2.76 8.19
N ALA A 84 -7.82 -3.42 7.37
CA ALA A 84 -7.37 -2.90 6.09
C ALA A 84 -8.54 -2.64 5.13
N MET A 85 -9.53 -3.53 5.07
CA MET A 85 -10.74 -3.34 4.26
C MET A 85 -11.54 -2.10 4.71
N ARG A 86 -11.70 -1.91 6.02
CA ARG A 86 -12.36 -0.71 6.57
C ARG A 86 -11.62 0.56 6.17
N ALA A 87 -10.29 0.55 6.23
CA ALA A 87 -9.48 1.68 5.80
C ALA A 87 -9.66 1.96 4.31
N LEU A 88 -9.64 0.93 3.45
CA LEU A 88 -9.91 1.05 2.02
C LEU A 88 -11.29 1.67 1.76
N CYS A 89 -12.35 1.16 2.41
CA CYS A 89 -13.69 1.72 2.29
C CYS A 89 -13.74 3.19 2.74
N THR A 90 -13.08 3.52 3.85
CA THR A 90 -13.03 4.90 4.38
C THR A 90 -12.35 5.85 3.39
N LEU A 91 -11.19 5.45 2.86
CA LEU A 91 -10.40 6.24 1.90
C LEU A 91 -11.13 6.44 0.57
N LEU A 92 -11.96 5.49 0.15
CA LEU A 92 -12.77 5.55 -1.07
C LEU A 92 -14.21 6.05 -0.85
N HIS A 93 -14.54 6.46 0.39
CA HIS A 93 -15.89 6.91 0.77
C HIS A 93 -17.01 5.88 0.50
N HIS A 94 -16.70 4.60 0.69
CA HIS A 94 -17.66 3.50 0.65
C HIS A 94 -18.20 3.15 2.05
N ARG A 95 -19.40 2.59 2.09
CA ARG A 95 -19.98 2.06 3.33
C ARG A 95 -19.25 0.79 3.75
N MET A 96 -19.12 0.58 5.06
CA MET A 96 -18.52 -0.62 5.64
C MET A 96 -19.63 -1.63 5.95
N ASP A 97 -19.93 -2.53 5.00
CA ASP A 97 -20.95 -3.57 5.13
C ASP A 97 -20.36 -5.00 5.20
N GLY A 98 -19.02 -5.10 5.34
CA GLY A 98 -18.31 -6.38 5.42
C GLY A 98 -18.13 -7.11 4.09
N LYS A 99 -18.49 -6.47 2.96
CA LYS A 99 -18.31 -6.98 1.60
C LYS A 99 -17.25 -6.18 0.86
N THR A 100 -16.77 -6.74 -0.25
CA THR A 100 -15.91 -6.01 -1.19
C THR A 100 -16.62 -4.73 -1.66
N PRO A 101 -16.02 -3.53 -1.50
CA PRO A 101 -16.60 -2.29 -2.01
C PRO A 101 -16.76 -2.32 -3.55
N PRO A 102 -17.85 -1.74 -4.09
CA PRO A 102 -18.10 -1.69 -5.53
C PRO A 102 -17.23 -0.61 -6.21
N ILE A 103 -15.94 -0.89 -6.36
CA ILE A 103 -14.95 0.02 -6.95
C ILE A 103 -15.16 0.09 -8.46
N ARG A 104 -15.49 1.27 -8.98
CA ARG A 104 -15.67 1.49 -10.43
C ARG A 104 -14.31 1.66 -11.11
N LEU A 105 -14.16 1.08 -12.30
CA LEU A 105 -12.91 1.15 -13.08
C LEU A 105 -12.74 2.52 -13.75
N ARG A 106 -12.11 3.46 -13.05
CA ARG A 106 -11.96 4.86 -13.49
C ARG A 106 -10.50 5.27 -13.69
N SER A 107 -9.55 4.47 -13.22
CA SER A 107 -8.12 4.73 -13.37
C SER A 107 -7.33 3.43 -13.53
N ARG A 108 -6.02 3.55 -13.76
CA ARG A 108 -5.10 2.40 -13.78
C ARG A 108 -5.00 1.69 -12.42
N TYR A 109 -5.37 2.36 -11.33
CA TYR A 109 -5.31 1.83 -9.97
C TYR A 109 -6.59 1.12 -9.55
N SER A 110 -7.74 1.40 -10.19
CA SER A 110 -9.03 0.86 -9.75
C SER A 110 -9.05 -0.67 -9.70
N ARG A 111 -8.44 -1.32 -10.70
CA ARG A 111 -8.34 -2.79 -10.75
C ARG A 111 -7.49 -3.36 -9.62
N ALA A 112 -6.41 -2.68 -9.26
CA ALA A 112 -5.54 -3.10 -8.17
C ALA A 112 -6.21 -2.90 -6.80
N LEU A 113 -6.94 -1.79 -6.62
CA LEU A 113 -7.74 -1.55 -5.42
C LEU A 113 -8.85 -2.60 -5.27
N LEU A 114 -9.51 -2.98 -6.37
CA LEU A 114 -10.52 -4.04 -6.36
C LEU A 114 -9.91 -5.44 -6.09
N ALA A 115 -8.77 -5.76 -6.70
CA ALA A 115 -8.03 -6.99 -6.40
C ALA A 115 -7.60 -7.04 -4.93
N CYS A 116 -7.09 -5.93 -4.40
CA CYS A 116 -6.72 -5.78 -2.99
C CYS A 116 -7.92 -6.05 -2.09
N ALA A 117 -9.08 -5.44 -2.37
CA ALA A 117 -10.31 -5.70 -1.63
C ALA A 117 -10.70 -7.18 -1.66
N ASN A 118 -10.75 -7.80 -2.84
CA ASN A 118 -11.10 -9.22 -2.96
C ASN A 118 -10.16 -10.13 -2.15
N ILE A 119 -8.85 -9.87 -2.18
CA ILE A 119 -7.85 -10.63 -1.42
C ILE A 119 -8.04 -10.43 0.09
N LEU A 120 -8.32 -9.21 0.54
CA LEU A 120 -8.56 -8.89 1.95
C LEU A 120 -9.85 -9.57 2.45
N GLN A 121 -10.86 -9.72 1.59
CA GLN A 121 -12.10 -10.43 1.90
C GLN A 121 -11.89 -11.93 2.16
N GLU A 122 -10.85 -12.54 1.58
CA GLU A 122 -10.53 -13.96 1.83
C GLU A 122 -10.11 -14.23 3.28
N ASP A 123 -9.62 -13.20 3.99
CA ASP A 123 -9.20 -13.25 5.40
C ASP A 123 -8.24 -14.41 5.75
N LYS A 124 -7.31 -14.71 4.84
CA LYS A 124 -6.27 -15.74 5.03
C LYS A 124 -5.01 -15.10 5.63
N SER A 125 -4.17 -15.91 6.27
CA SER A 125 -2.85 -15.47 6.77
C SER A 125 -1.97 -14.82 5.68
N SER A 126 -2.12 -15.26 4.43
CA SER A 126 -1.40 -14.68 3.27
C SER A 126 -2.05 -13.44 2.65
N SER A 127 -3.28 -13.08 3.04
CA SER A 127 -4.06 -12.01 2.40
C SER A 127 -3.38 -10.65 2.49
N LEU A 128 -2.85 -10.26 3.65
CA LEU A 128 -2.12 -8.99 3.79
C LEU A 128 -0.89 -8.91 2.86
N THR A 129 -0.17 -10.03 2.72
CA THR A 129 0.99 -10.12 1.83
C THR A 129 0.60 -9.98 0.37
N LYS A 130 -0.42 -10.73 -0.07
CA LYS A 130 -0.89 -10.68 -1.45
C LYS A 130 -1.49 -9.31 -1.81
N ALA A 131 -2.27 -8.73 -0.91
CA ALA A 131 -2.85 -7.40 -1.07
C ALA A 131 -1.76 -6.32 -1.17
N LYS A 132 -0.73 -6.39 -0.32
CA LYS A 132 0.46 -5.53 -0.40
C LYS A 132 1.09 -5.65 -1.79
N ASN A 133 1.47 -6.85 -2.21
CA ASN A 133 2.15 -7.08 -3.49
C ASN A 133 1.35 -6.57 -4.70
N VAL A 134 0.01 -6.67 -4.66
CA VAL A 134 -0.88 -6.10 -5.68
C VAL A 134 -0.77 -4.58 -5.76
N LEU A 135 -0.81 -3.88 -4.63
CA LEU A 135 -0.68 -2.43 -4.60
C LEU A 135 0.72 -1.98 -5.03
N GLU A 136 1.77 -2.66 -4.56
CA GLU A 136 3.15 -2.43 -4.96
C GLU A 136 3.33 -2.55 -6.47
N THR A 137 2.83 -3.64 -7.04
CA THR A 137 2.85 -3.88 -8.49
C THR A 137 2.13 -2.76 -9.23
N SER A 138 0.96 -2.32 -8.77
CA SER A 138 0.22 -1.23 -9.43
C SER A 138 0.90 0.13 -9.36
N LEU A 139 1.69 0.38 -8.30
CA LEU A 139 2.35 1.66 -8.05
C LEU A 139 3.66 1.78 -8.83
N TRP A 140 4.38 0.68 -9.03
CA TRP A 140 5.74 0.72 -9.57
C TRP A 140 6.00 -0.16 -10.78
N ALA A 141 5.20 -1.19 -11.04
CA ALA A 141 5.32 -1.97 -12.27
C ALA A 141 4.50 -1.33 -13.39
N SER A 142 5.17 -0.89 -14.45
CA SER A 142 4.53 -0.34 -15.65
C SER A 142 4.29 -1.39 -16.73
N GLU A 143 5.10 -2.46 -16.76
CA GLU A 143 5.08 -3.46 -17.83
C GLU A 143 4.44 -4.76 -17.37
N GLN A 144 3.59 -5.32 -18.23
CA GLN A 144 2.98 -6.62 -18.00
C GLN A 144 3.98 -7.71 -18.36
N CYS A 145 4.29 -8.56 -17.40
CA CYS A 145 5.14 -9.73 -17.58
C CYS A 145 4.24 -10.96 -17.78
N ARG A 146 4.45 -11.68 -18.88
CA ARG A 146 3.72 -12.91 -19.22
C ARG A 146 4.48 -14.15 -18.77
N THR A 147 5.80 -14.05 -18.65
CA THR A 147 6.68 -15.16 -18.28
C THR A 147 7.61 -14.80 -17.12
N ASP A 148 8.07 -15.82 -16.39
CA ASP A 148 9.06 -15.66 -15.32
C ASP A 148 10.36 -15.00 -15.80
N ILE A 149 10.73 -15.25 -17.06
CA ILE A 149 11.92 -14.67 -17.69
C ILE A 149 11.73 -13.17 -17.91
N GLU A 150 10.59 -12.76 -18.49
CA GLU A 150 10.25 -11.33 -18.66
C GLU A 150 10.22 -10.61 -17.31
N ALA A 151 9.58 -11.21 -16.30
CA ALA A 151 9.51 -10.63 -14.96
C ALA A 151 10.88 -10.51 -14.30
N ARG A 152 11.79 -11.48 -14.51
CA ARG A 152 13.17 -11.39 -14.02
C ARG A 152 13.93 -10.27 -14.71
N ILE A 153 13.89 -10.19 -16.03
CA ILE A 153 14.58 -9.13 -16.79
C ILE A 153 14.09 -7.75 -16.35
N TRP A 154 12.76 -7.57 -16.23
CA TRP A 154 12.18 -6.32 -15.78
C TRP A 154 12.65 -5.94 -14.37
N LEU A 155 12.66 -6.88 -13.42
CA LEU A 155 13.15 -6.63 -12.06
C LEU A 155 14.63 -6.24 -12.05
N ASP A 156 15.47 -6.92 -12.82
CA ASP A 156 16.90 -6.65 -12.87
C ASP A 156 17.18 -5.26 -13.46
N MET A 157 16.47 -4.87 -14.52
CA MET A 157 16.53 -3.52 -15.08
C MET A 157 16.05 -2.47 -14.09
N ALA A 158 14.86 -2.66 -13.48
CA ALA A 158 14.29 -1.70 -12.53
C ALA A 158 15.17 -1.53 -11.28
N ARG A 159 15.84 -2.59 -10.83
CA ARG A 159 16.82 -2.54 -9.73
C ARG A 159 18.07 -1.77 -10.13
N ALA A 160 18.64 -2.03 -11.30
CA ALA A 160 19.82 -1.32 -11.79
C ALA A 160 19.55 0.19 -11.94
N GLU A 161 18.42 0.56 -12.53
CA GLU A 161 17.97 1.95 -12.64
C GLU A 161 17.76 2.60 -11.27
N CYS A 162 17.19 1.87 -10.31
CA CYS A 162 17.00 2.37 -8.95
C CYS A 162 18.34 2.64 -8.26
N VAL A 163 19.32 1.74 -8.38
CA VAL A 163 20.66 1.92 -7.79
C VAL A 163 21.35 3.13 -8.41
N ASP A 164 21.30 3.28 -9.73
CA ASP A 164 21.88 4.41 -10.45
C ASP A 164 21.23 5.74 -10.03
N ALA A 165 19.89 5.78 -9.89
CA ALA A 165 19.19 6.95 -9.37
C ALA A 165 19.60 7.31 -7.93
N LEU A 166 19.70 6.32 -7.04
CA LEU A 166 20.13 6.52 -5.65
C LEU A 166 21.58 7.02 -5.57
N LEU A 167 22.48 6.46 -6.38
CA LEU A 167 23.88 6.90 -6.45
C LEU A 167 24.00 8.34 -6.93
N ARG A 168 23.27 8.72 -7.98
CA ARG A 168 23.24 10.12 -8.45
C ARG A 168 22.74 11.05 -7.36
N GLN A 169 21.68 10.67 -6.64
CA GLN A 169 21.15 11.50 -5.56
C GLN A 169 22.17 11.69 -4.43
N LEU A 170 22.84 10.62 -4.01
CA LEU A 170 23.88 10.67 -2.97
C LEU A 170 25.09 11.53 -3.37
N VAL A 171 25.49 11.49 -4.65
CA VAL A 171 26.62 12.27 -5.16
C VAL A 171 26.25 13.76 -5.33
N CYS A 172 25.05 14.05 -5.85
CA CYS A 172 24.62 15.41 -6.15
C CYS A 172 24.07 16.16 -4.93
N GLU A 173 23.52 15.46 -3.94
CA GLU A 173 22.88 16.04 -2.76
C GLU A 173 23.36 15.35 -1.47
N PRO A 174 24.58 15.67 -0.98
CA PRO A 174 25.11 15.10 0.25
C PRO A 174 24.17 15.37 1.43
N GLY A 175 23.74 14.30 2.11
CA GLY A 175 22.80 14.40 3.24
C GLY A 175 21.32 14.29 2.85
N CYS A 176 20.99 14.04 1.58
CA CYS A 176 19.62 13.79 1.16
C CYS A 176 19.01 12.59 1.91
N HIS A 177 17.74 12.68 2.25
CA HIS A 177 16.97 11.57 2.80
C HIS A 177 15.92 11.12 1.80
N LEU A 178 15.80 9.81 1.58
CA LEU A 178 14.73 9.27 0.76
C LEU A 178 13.37 9.62 1.34
N GLY A 179 12.46 10.08 0.49
CA GLY A 179 11.05 10.25 0.81
C GLY A 179 10.35 8.92 1.09
N ALA A 180 9.13 8.98 1.62
CA ALA A 180 8.39 7.76 1.95
C ALA A 180 8.10 6.92 0.70
N ARG A 181 7.73 7.56 -0.42
CA ARG A 181 7.43 6.87 -1.67
C ARG A 181 8.65 6.14 -2.23
N GLU A 182 9.82 6.77 -2.19
CA GLU A 182 11.08 6.20 -2.68
C GLU A 182 11.50 5.02 -1.82
N ARG A 183 11.39 5.12 -0.48
CA ARG A 183 11.69 4.00 0.44
C ARG A 183 10.86 2.78 0.13
N TYR A 184 9.54 2.95 0.00
CA TYR A 184 8.63 1.86 -0.33
C TYR A 184 8.92 1.26 -1.72
N ARG A 185 9.31 2.09 -2.70
CA ARG A 185 9.76 1.59 -4.02
C ARG A 185 11.00 0.71 -3.90
N VAL A 186 11.99 1.15 -3.11
CA VAL A 186 13.22 0.37 -2.86
C VAL A 186 12.89 -0.95 -2.17
N GLU A 187 12.07 -0.92 -1.12
CA GLU A 187 11.63 -2.12 -0.40
C GLU A 187 10.93 -3.14 -1.33
N PHE A 188 10.09 -2.65 -2.24
CA PHE A 188 9.49 -3.51 -3.26
C PHE A 188 10.52 -4.10 -4.20
N LEU A 189 11.44 -3.30 -4.76
CA LEU A 189 12.45 -3.83 -5.67
C LEU A 189 13.35 -4.86 -4.98
N LEU A 190 13.65 -4.68 -3.68
CA LEU A 190 14.44 -5.63 -2.90
C LEU A 190 13.69 -6.93 -2.60
N SER A 191 12.38 -6.87 -2.36
CA SER A 191 11.58 -8.04 -1.94
C SER A 191 10.83 -8.75 -3.08
N ALA A 192 10.60 -8.07 -4.20
CA ALA A 192 9.84 -8.62 -5.32
C ALA A 192 10.57 -9.78 -6.00
N THR A 193 9.80 -10.83 -6.30
CA THR A 193 10.25 -11.98 -7.09
C THR A 193 9.47 -12.02 -8.40
N PRO A 194 9.99 -12.68 -9.46
CA PRO A 194 9.25 -12.87 -10.70
C PRO A 194 7.86 -13.47 -10.46
N ARG A 195 7.80 -14.48 -9.60
CA ARG A 195 6.56 -15.15 -9.20
C ARG A 195 5.57 -14.20 -8.52
N SER A 196 5.99 -13.46 -7.50
CA SER A 196 5.09 -12.55 -6.79
C SER A 196 4.57 -11.43 -7.69
N LEU A 197 5.39 -10.97 -8.65
CA LEU A 197 5.00 -9.97 -9.64
C LEU A 197 3.92 -10.54 -10.58
N ILE A 198 4.14 -11.72 -11.15
CA ILE A 198 3.19 -12.35 -12.08
C ILE A 198 1.88 -12.70 -11.37
N GLU A 199 1.95 -13.25 -10.16
CA GLU A 199 0.76 -13.54 -9.34
C GLU A 199 -0.06 -12.27 -9.08
N SER A 200 0.61 -11.16 -8.74
CA SER A 200 -0.04 -9.86 -8.52
C SER A 200 -0.66 -9.30 -9.79
N GLN A 201 0.04 -9.34 -10.92
CA GLN A 201 -0.49 -8.93 -12.22
C GLN A 201 -1.67 -9.81 -12.67
N SER A 202 -1.65 -11.09 -12.35
CA SER A 202 -2.78 -12.00 -12.57
C SER A 202 -3.99 -11.59 -11.73
N ALA A 203 -3.82 -11.37 -10.42
CA ALA A 203 -4.89 -10.93 -9.53
C ALA A 203 -5.52 -9.61 -9.98
N ILE A 204 -4.71 -8.63 -10.41
CA ILE A 204 -5.19 -7.33 -10.94
C ILE A 204 -6.06 -7.53 -12.19
N ARG A 205 -5.67 -8.45 -13.09
CA ARG A 205 -6.43 -8.74 -14.32
C ARG A 205 -7.75 -9.42 -14.03
N SER A 206 -7.76 -10.36 -13.10
CA SER A 206 -8.93 -11.17 -12.77
C SER A 206 -9.97 -10.46 -11.90
N ALA A 207 -9.66 -9.29 -11.32
CA ALA A 207 -10.53 -8.60 -10.37
C ALA A 207 -11.90 -8.12 -10.92
N ASN A 208 -12.20 -8.35 -12.20
CA ASN A 208 -13.49 -8.03 -12.84
C ASN A 208 -14.04 -9.15 -13.73
N ILE A 209 -13.46 -10.36 -13.65
CA ILE A 209 -13.99 -11.55 -14.33
C ILE A 209 -14.86 -12.32 -13.34
#